data_AF-A0A937KRC2-F1
#
_entry.id   AF-A0A937KRC2-F1
#
_cell.length_a   1.000
_cell.length_b   1.000
_cell.length_c   1.000
_cell.angle_alpha   90.00
_cell.angle_beta   90.00
_cell.angle_gamma   90.00
#
_symmetry.space_group_name_H-M   'P 1'
#
loop_
_entity.id
_entity.type
_entity.pdbx_description
1 polymer ?
#
loop_
_entity_poly.entity_id
_entity_poly.type
_entity_poly.pdbx_seq_one_letter_code
_entity_poly.pdbx_strand_id
1 'polypeptide(L)'
;MKNLISLLFFILISGIIAGTYVANDDEVLGNKIIGFSVVFLVFVFMPIFLYNRWKGKKLSDYTLSEENLKKMKAKSSKSIK
;
A
#
# COMPACT_ATOMS: atom_id res chain seq x y z
N MET A 1 -5.67 3.70 13.94
CA MET A 1 -5.02 3.29 12.67
C MET A 1 -5.91 2.42 11.77
N LYS A 2 -6.64 1.42 12.29
CA LYS A 2 -7.44 0.48 11.46
C LYS A 2 -8.38 1.18 10.47
N ASN A 3 -8.91 2.34 10.83
CA ASN A 3 -9.85 3.09 9.99
C ASN A 3 -9.22 4.30 9.26
N LEU A 4 -8.01 4.74 9.67
CA LEU A 4 -7.36 5.93 9.09
C LEU A 4 -6.92 5.67 7.64
N ILE A 5 -6.36 4.49 7.39
CA ILE A 5 -5.95 4.11 6.03
C ILE A 5 -7.15 3.90 5.13
N SER A 6 -8.23 3.26 5.63
CA SER A 6 -9.49 3.20 4.89
C SER A 6 -10.03 4.59 4.57
N LEU A 7 -10.03 5.52 5.53
CA LEU A 7 -10.48 6.89 5.31
C LEU A 7 -9.67 7.59 4.21
N LEU A 8 -8.33 7.55 4.31
CA LEU A 8 -7.44 8.12 3.30
C LEU A 8 -7.66 7.50 1.92
N PHE A 9 -7.92 6.19 1.87
CA PHE A 9 -8.20 5.47 0.63
C PHE A 9 -9.50 5.95 -0.04
N PHE A 10 -10.57 6.14 0.73
CA PHE A 10 -11.83 6.68 0.21
C PHE A 10 -11.68 8.12 -0.29
N ILE A 11 -10.94 8.96 0.44
CA ILE A 11 -10.62 10.33 -0.01
C ILE A 11 -9.91 10.29 -1.36
N LEU A 12 -8.96 9.36 -1.53
CA LEU A 12 -8.19 9.22 -2.75
C LEU A 12 -9.06 8.80 -3.95
N ILE A 13 -9.94 7.83 -3.75
CA ILE A 13 -10.93 7.43 -4.75
C ILE A 13 -11.84 8.62 -5.10
N SER A 14 -12.33 9.35 -4.09
CA SER A 14 -13.19 10.51 -4.34
C SER A 14 -12.47 11.63 -5.11
N GLY A 15 -11.17 11.85 -4.87
CA GLY A 15 -10.36 12.83 -5.59
C GLY A 15 -10.14 12.46 -7.06
N ILE A 16 -9.95 11.17 -7.35
CA ILE A 16 -9.84 10.69 -8.73
C ILE A 16 -11.20 10.81 -9.44
N ILE A 17 -12.29 10.37 -8.81
CA ILE A 17 -13.65 10.49 -9.39
C ILE A 17 -13.99 11.96 -9.66
N ALA A 18 -13.76 12.85 -8.67
CA ALA A 18 -14.00 14.28 -8.82
C ALA A 18 -13.13 14.87 -9.93
N GLY A 19 -11.84 14.51 -9.99
CA GLY A 19 -10.93 14.94 -11.05
C GLY A 19 -11.40 14.50 -12.44
N THR A 20 -11.88 13.26 -12.58
CA THR A 20 -12.44 12.76 -13.85
C THR A 20 -13.77 13.42 -14.21
N TYR A 21 -14.60 13.77 -13.21
CA TYR A 21 -15.86 14.47 -13.45
C TYR A 21 -15.60 15.89 -13.96
N VAL A 22 -14.69 16.61 -13.29
CA VAL A 22 -14.27 17.97 -13.67
C VAL A 22 -13.54 17.99 -15.01
N ALA A 23 -12.78 16.95 -15.34
CA ALA A 23 -12.11 16.85 -16.64
C ALA A 23 -13.07 16.86 -17.84
N ASN A 24 -14.36 16.54 -17.64
CA ASN A 24 -15.35 16.64 -18.72
C ASN A 24 -15.69 18.08 -19.09
N ASP A 25 -15.64 19.01 -18.12
CA ASP A 25 -15.94 20.43 -18.32
C ASP A 25 -14.66 21.25 -18.55
N ASP A 26 -13.60 20.98 -17.78
CA ASP A 26 -12.29 21.61 -17.89
C ASP A 26 -11.20 20.54 -17.77
N GLU A 27 -10.69 20.13 -18.93
CA GLU A 27 -9.67 19.09 -19.05
C GLU A 27 -8.37 19.47 -18.29
N VAL A 28 -7.96 20.73 -18.33
CA VAL A 28 -6.71 21.18 -17.71
C VAL A 28 -6.83 21.11 -16.19
N LEU A 29 -7.95 21.58 -15.64
CA LEU A 29 -8.18 21.57 -14.20
C LEU A 29 -8.40 20.14 -13.70
N GLY A 30 -9.18 19.33 -14.42
CA GLY A 30 -9.41 17.92 -14.09
C GLY A 30 -8.11 17.10 -14.06
N ASN A 31 -7.26 17.24 -15.07
CA ASN A 31 -5.96 16.57 -15.12
C ASN A 31 -5.03 17.01 -13.98
N LYS A 32 -5.07 18.28 -13.55
CA LYS A 32 -4.33 18.74 -12.37
C LYS A 32 -4.82 18.08 -11.07
N ILE A 33 -6.14 17.95 -10.89
CA ILE A 33 -6.71 17.28 -9.72
C ILE A 33 -6.31 15.81 -9.68
N ILE A 34 -6.38 15.11 -10.82
CA ILE A 34 -5.97 13.71 -10.94
C ILE A 34 -4.48 13.58 -10.62
N GLY A 35 -3.63 14.43 -11.22
CA GLY A 35 -2.19 14.45 -10.97
C GLY A 35 -1.88 14.67 -9.49
N PHE A 36 -2.53 15.64 -8.84
CA PHE A 36 -2.36 15.90 -7.41
C PHE A 36 -2.79 14.70 -6.55
N SER A 37 -3.88 14.03 -6.92
CA SER A 37 -4.36 12.82 -6.23
C SER A 37 -3.34 11.67 -6.31
N VAL A 38 -2.68 11.51 -7.47
CA VAL A 38 -1.60 10.52 -7.66
C VAL A 38 -0.35 10.89 -6.88
N VAL A 39 0.04 12.17 -6.85
CA VAL A 39 1.17 12.64 -6.02
C VAL A 39 0.88 12.36 -4.54
N PHE A 40 -0.32 12.68 -4.06
CA PHE A 40 -0.74 12.37 -2.70
C PHE A 40 -0.71 10.86 -2.40
N LEU A 41 -1.13 10.02 -3.37
CA LEU A 41 -1.06 8.57 -3.25
C LEU A 41 0.37 8.08 -3.00
N VAL A 42 1.31 8.56 -3.81
CA VAL A 42 2.69 8.07 -3.76
C VAL A 42 3.45 8.61 -2.56
N PHE A 43 3.33 9.90 -2.26
CA PHE A 43 4.14 10.54 -1.21
C PHE A 43 3.52 10.51 0.18
N VAL A 44 2.19 10.38 0.29
CA VAL A 44 1.51 10.41 1.59
C VAL A 44 0.87 9.07 1.90
N PHE A 45 -0.02 8.58 1.04
CA PHE A 45 -0.76 7.36 1.32
C PHE A 45 0.14 6.13 1.40
N MET A 46 1.06 5.97 0.43
CA MET A 46 1.93 4.79 0.34
C MET A 46 2.87 4.65 1.56
N PRO A 47 3.62 5.67 2.01
CA PRO A 47 4.46 5.55 3.20
C PRO A 47 3.66 5.23 4.47
N ILE A 48 2.50 5.89 4.66
CA ILE A 48 1.61 5.64 5.81
C ILE A 48 1.06 4.21 5.77
N PHE A 49 0.65 3.74 4.59
CA PHE A 49 0.16 2.39 4.38
C PHE A 49 1.23 1.35 4.73
N LEU A 50 2.46 1.51 4.19
CA LEU A 50 3.57 0.61 4.47
C LEU A 50 3.92 0.60 5.96
N TYR A 51 4.04 1.77 6.59
CA TYR A 51 4.36 1.87 8.01
C TYR A 51 3.35 1.12 8.89
N ASN A 52 2.05 1.30 8.63
CA ASN A 52 1.03 0.58 9.39
C ASN A 52 1.03 -0.93 9.09
N ARG A 53 1.31 -1.33 7.84
CA ARG A 53 1.30 -2.75 7.46
C ARG A 53 2.51 -3.52 7.97
N TRP A 54 3.66 -2.86 8.07
CA TRP A 54 4.90 -3.43 8.61
C TRP A 54 4.93 -3.47 10.14
N LYS A 55 3.93 -2.95 10.84
CA LYS A 55 3.84 -3.05 12.30
C LYS A 55 3.86 -4.51 12.75
N GLY A 56 4.97 -4.93 13.36
CA GLY A 56 5.18 -6.27 13.92
C GLY A 56 5.82 -7.29 12.98
N LYS A 57 6.26 -6.90 11.78
CA LYS A 57 6.99 -7.78 10.86
C LYS A 57 8.48 -7.42 10.87
N LYS A 58 9.36 -8.38 11.16
CA LYS A 58 10.81 -8.19 11.04
C LYS A 58 11.25 -8.54 9.62
N LEU A 59 12.04 -7.67 8.99
CA LEU A 59 12.66 -7.94 7.68
C LEU A 59 13.53 -9.21 7.70
N SER A 60 14.16 -9.50 8.84
CA SER A 60 14.98 -10.70 9.05
C SER A 60 14.21 -12.00 8.82
N ASP A 61 12.93 -12.03 9.15
CA ASP A 61 12.09 -13.24 9.05
C ASP A 61 11.73 -13.56 7.59
N TYR A 62 11.94 -12.60 6.69
CA TYR A 62 11.68 -12.72 5.25
C TYR A 62 12.97 -12.80 4.42
N THR A 63 14.14 -12.78 5.07
CA THR A 63 15.44 -12.92 4.40
C THR A 63 15.79 -14.40 4.24
N LEU A 64 16.31 -14.79 3.06
CA LEU A 64 16.82 -16.14 2.78
C LEU A 64 18.17 -16.40 3.47
N SER A 65 18.21 -16.30 4.80
CA SER A 65 19.37 -16.67 5.60
C SER A 65 19.45 -18.18 5.77
N GLU A 66 20.64 -18.70 6.05
CA GLU A 66 20.81 -20.13 6.31
C GLU A 66 19.94 -20.65 7.46
N GLU A 67 19.71 -19.84 8.51
CA GLU A 67 18.82 -20.21 9.61
C GLU A 67 17.38 -20.38 9.11
N ASN A 68 16.90 -19.48 8.26
CA ASN A 68 15.53 -19.48 7.77
C ASN A 68 15.32 -20.62 6.77
N LEU A 69 16.32 -20.90 5.92
CA LEU A 69 16.33 -22.07 5.05
C LEU A 69 16.29 -23.39 5.84
N LYS A 70 17.05 -23.50 6.93
CA LYS A 70 17.00 -24.66 7.84
C LYS A 70 15.63 -24.81 8.49
N LYS A 71 15.03 -23.71 8.99
CA LYS A 71 13.66 -23.70 9.54
C LYS A 71 12.62 -24.14 8.51
N MET A 72 12.72 -23.69 7.24
CA MET A 72 11.81 -24.09 6.16
C MET A 72 11.90 -25.60 5.86
N LYS A 73 13.11 -26.15 5.72
CA LYS A 73 13.34 -27.57 5.48
C LYS A 73 12.88 -28.46 6.65
N ALA A 74 13.11 -28.02 7.89
CA ALA A 74 12.63 -28.73 9.07
C ALA A 74 11.09 -28.77 9.14
N LYS A 75 10.42 -27.66 8.77
CA LYS A 75 8.96 -27.59 8.70
C LYS A 75 8.37 -28.48 7.62
N SER A 76 9.00 -28.56 6.43
CA SER A 76 8.53 -29.42 5.34
C SER A 76 8.68 -30.91 5.66
N SER A 77 9.78 -31.32 6.31
CA SER A 77 9.99 -32.71 6.72
C SER A 77 9.02 -33.15 7.84
N LYS A 78 8.66 -32.24 8.75
CA LYS A 78 7.73 -32.53 9.86
C LYS A 78 6.26 -32.65 9.42
N SER A 79 5.86 -32.09 8.29
CA SER A 79 4.47 -32.23 7.78
C SER A 79 4.26 -33.48 6.93
N ILE A 80 5.33 -34.23 6.63
CA ILE A 80 5.29 -35.49 5.86
C ILE A 80 5.27 -36.69 6.82
N LYS A 81 5.44 -36.46 8.13
CA LYS A 81 5.43 -37.46 9.20
C LYS A 81 4.17 -37.31 10.04
#